data_AF-A0A258ETT6-F1
#
_entry.id   AF-A0A258ETT6-F1
#
_cell.length_a   1.000
_cell.length_b   1.000
_cell.length_c   1.000
_cell.angle_alpha   90.00
_cell.angle_beta   90.00
_cell.angle_gamma   90.00
#
_symmetry.space_group_name_H-M   'P 1'
#
loop_
_entity.id
_entity.type
_entity.pdbx_description
1 polymer ?
#
loop_
_entity_poly.entity_id
_entity_poly.type
_entity_poly.pdbx_seq_one_letter_code
_entity_poly.pdbx_strand_id
1 'polypeptide(L)'
;MDVKGSFVSQAYANARSAAAPQPKAGAAAEGFAKLAGNFVGALQEHEATARAAMTGNADPQALVQALASSQLAVETVATVRDRVVEAYQEILRMPV
;
A
#
# COMPACT_ATOMS: atom_id res chain seq x y z
N MET A 1 -18.14 -45.89 15.06
CA MET A 1 -17.47 -44.72 15.70
C MET A 1 -17.36 -43.55 14.71
N ASP A 2 -18.33 -43.42 13.78
CA ASP A 2 -18.14 -42.73 12.50
C ASP A 2 -18.82 -41.36 12.40
N VAL A 3 -19.69 -41.04 13.37
CA VAL A 3 -20.43 -39.77 13.41
C VAL A 3 -19.49 -38.58 13.64
N LYS A 4 -18.41 -38.79 14.40
CA LYS A 4 -17.45 -37.73 14.75
C LYS A 4 -16.58 -37.31 13.56
N GLY A 5 -16.22 -38.24 12.67
CA GLY A 5 -15.40 -37.93 11.49
C GLY A 5 -16.12 -37.05 10.46
N SER A 6 -17.42 -37.31 10.25
CA SER A 6 -18.26 -36.51 9.35
C SER A 6 -18.47 -35.07 9.82
N PHE A 7 -18.57 -34.86 11.14
CA PHE A 7 -18.70 -33.52 11.69
C PHE A 7 -17.41 -32.71 11.54
N VAL A 8 -16.25 -33.36 11.71
CA VAL A 8 -14.94 -32.72 11.53
C VAL A 8 -14.70 -32.34 10.07
N SER A 9 -15.04 -33.21 9.12
CA SER A 9 -14.91 -32.88 7.68
C SER A 9 -15.86 -31.76 7.27
N GLN A 10 -17.10 -31.73 7.78
CA GLN A 10 -18.05 -30.66 7.53
C GLN A 10 -17.57 -29.32 8.13
N ALA A 11 -17.07 -29.33 9.36
CA ALA A 11 -16.52 -28.15 10.02
C ALA A 11 -15.30 -27.60 9.27
N TYR A 12 -14.43 -28.49 8.80
CA TYR A 12 -13.25 -28.12 8.01
C TYR A 12 -13.62 -27.57 6.63
N ALA A 13 -14.62 -28.17 5.95
CA ALA A 13 -15.13 -27.67 4.68
C ALA A 13 -15.76 -26.28 4.83
N ASN A 14 -16.54 -26.06 5.90
CA ASN A 14 -17.16 -24.76 6.21
C ASN A 14 -16.11 -23.70 6.57
N ALA A 15 -15.09 -24.06 7.35
CA ALA A 15 -13.98 -23.17 7.69
C ALA A 15 -13.18 -22.79 6.43
N ARG A 16 -12.96 -23.73 5.51
CA ARG A 16 -12.28 -23.49 4.23
C ARG A 16 -13.09 -22.58 3.32
N SER A 17 -14.42 -22.70 3.26
CA SER A 17 -15.27 -21.80 2.49
C SER A 17 -15.38 -20.40 3.10
N ALA A 18 -15.32 -20.29 4.43
CA ALA A 18 -15.32 -19.01 5.14
C ALA A 18 -13.96 -18.28 5.04
N ALA A 19 -12.86 -19.03 4.96
CA ALA A 19 -11.51 -18.52 4.74
C ALA A 19 -11.12 -18.39 3.25
N ALA A 20 -12.00 -18.80 2.32
CA ALA A 20 -11.77 -18.59 0.91
C ALA A 20 -11.78 -17.08 0.63
N PRO A 21 -10.74 -16.52 0.01
CA PRO A 21 -10.72 -15.10 -0.36
C PRO A 21 -11.81 -14.87 -1.40
N GLN A 22 -12.97 -14.40 -0.94
CA GLN A 22 -14.03 -13.95 -1.82
C GLN A 22 -13.60 -12.58 -2.36
N PRO A 23 -13.47 -12.42 -3.69
CA PRO A 23 -13.29 -11.10 -4.28
C PRO A 23 -14.58 -10.32 -4.06
N LYS A 24 -14.67 -9.62 -2.92
CA LYS A 24 -15.73 -8.62 -2.69
C LYS A 24 -15.48 -7.51 -3.68
N ALA A 25 -16.30 -7.44 -4.73
CA ALA A 25 -16.38 -6.28 -5.60
C ALA A 25 -16.64 -5.06 -4.71
N GLY A 26 -15.66 -4.15 -4.63
CA GLY A 26 -15.68 -3.00 -3.71
C GLY A 26 -14.63 -3.02 -2.59
N ALA A 27 -14.06 -4.17 -2.22
CA ALA A 27 -13.03 -4.25 -1.18
C ALA A 27 -11.74 -3.52 -1.58
N ALA A 28 -11.42 -3.49 -2.88
CA ALA A 28 -10.32 -2.68 -3.41
C ALA A 28 -10.60 -1.17 -3.31
N ALA A 29 -11.84 -0.74 -3.57
CA ALA A 29 -12.25 0.65 -3.47
C ALA A 29 -12.31 1.13 -2.00
N GLU A 30 -12.79 0.29 -1.09
CA GLU A 30 -12.75 0.54 0.36
C GLU A 30 -11.32 0.55 0.91
N GLY A 31 -10.45 -0.35 0.42
CA GLY A 31 -9.03 -0.36 0.75
C GLY A 31 -8.33 0.90 0.27
N PHE A 32 -8.63 1.34 -0.95
CA PHE A 32 -8.10 2.58 -1.53
C PHE A 32 -8.61 3.82 -0.78
N ALA A 33 -9.90 3.87 -0.43
CA ALA A 33 -10.47 4.97 0.35
C ALA A 33 -9.83 5.07 1.74
N LYS A 34 -9.57 3.93 2.40
CA LYS A 34 -8.84 3.89 3.68
C LYS A 34 -7.39 4.34 3.52
N LEU A 35 -6.71 3.89 2.46
CA LEU A 35 -5.34 4.32 2.16
C LEU A 35 -5.26 5.83 1.92
N ALA A 36 -6.19 6.37 1.13
CA ALA A 36 -6.29 7.80 0.86
C ALA A 36 -6.58 8.60 2.14
N GLY A 37 -7.50 8.13 3.00
CA GLY A 37 -7.77 8.76 4.30
C GLY A 37 -6.55 8.77 5.21
N ASN A 38 -5.83 7.64 5.30
CA ASN A 38 -4.61 7.54 6.08
C ASN A 38 -3.49 8.43 5.52
N PHE A 39 -3.37 8.53 4.20
CA PHE A 39 -2.40 9.38 3.53
C PHE A 39 -2.66 10.86 3.82
N VAL A 40 -3.92 11.31 3.76
CA VAL A 40 -4.30 12.69 4.11
C VAL A 40 -3.98 12.99 5.57
N GLY A 41 -4.26 12.06 6.49
CA GLY A 41 -3.91 12.20 7.90
C GLY A 41 -2.41 12.33 8.11
N ALA A 42 -1.61 11.45 7.49
CA ALA A 42 -0.16 11.52 7.56
C ALA A 42 0.38 12.82 6.95
N LEU A 43 -0.16 13.28 5.82
CA LEU A 43 0.25 14.53 5.18
C LEU A 43 0.05 15.73 6.09
N GLN A 44 -1.09 15.81 6.79
CA GLN A 44 -1.38 16.89 7.74
C GLN A 44 -0.40 16.89 8.92
N GLU A 45 -0.06 15.71 9.46
CA GLU A 45 0.91 15.55 10.54
C GLU A 45 2.33 15.94 10.11
N HIS A 46 2.71 15.58 8.89
CA HIS A 46 3.96 16.01 8.28
C HIS A 46 3.98 17.53 8.04
N GLU A 47 2.88 18.14 7.63
CA GLU A 47 2.79 19.58 7.43
C GLU A 47 2.96 20.36 8.75
N ALA A 48 2.36 19.87 9.83
CA ALA A 48 2.55 20.44 11.17
C ALA A 48 4.01 20.33 11.63
N THR A 49 4.65 19.19 11.39
CA THR A 49 6.06 18.94 11.70
C THR A 49 6.98 19.82 10.86
N ALA A 50 6.69 19.98 9.56
CA ALA A 50 7.43 20.86 8.66
C ALA A 50 7.32 22.33 9.09
N ARG A 51 6.12 22.79 9.48
CA ARG A 51 5.93 24.15 10.01
C ARG A 51 6.74 24.36 11.30
N ALA A 52 6.75 23.38 12.21
CA ALA A 52 7.57 23.42 13.43
C ALA A 52 9.08 23.47 13.12
N ALA A 53 9.53 22.73 12.10
CA ALA A 53 10.92 22.75 11.64
C ALA A 53 11.29 24.10 10.98
N MET A 54 10.39 24.68 10.19
CA MET A 54 10.59 25.99 9.52
C MET A 54 10.58 27.17 10.48
N THR A 55 9.95 27.06 11.67
CA THR A 55 9.98 28.10 12.71
C THR A 55 11.34 28.24 13.44
N GLY A 56 12.38 27.54 13.00
CA GLY A 56 13.75 28.08 13.10
C GLY A 56 14.73 27.40 14.05
N ASN A 57 14.64 26.09 14.30
CA ASN A 57 15.64 25.37 15.11
C ASN A 57 16.41 24.28 14.35
N ALA A 58 16.32 24.22 13.02
CA ALA A 58 16.91 23.16 12.22
C ALA A 58 18.38 23.46 11.86
N ASP A 59 19.28 22.84 12.61
CA ASP A 59 20.72 22.72 12.35
C ASP A 59 20.95 22.20 10.91
N PRO A 60 21.92 22.72 10.11
CA PRO A 60 22.24 22.23 8.76
C PRO A 60 22.45 20.70 8.65
N GLN A 61 22.79 20.02 9.75
CA GLN A 61 22.75 18.55 9.86
C GLN A 61 21.36 17.95 9.61
N ALA A 62 20.29 18.58 10.10
CA ALA A 62 18.91 18.15 9.91
C ALA A 62 18.48 18.22 8.44
N LEU A 63 19.00 19.19 7.66
CA LEU A 63 18.74 19.29 6.23
C LEU A 63 19.35 18.11 5.47
N VAL A 64 20.59 17.72 5.81
CA VAL A 64 21.27 16.57 5.20
C VAL A 64 20.56 15.27 5.56
N GLN A 65 20.10 15.13 6.81
CA GLN A 65 19.29 13.99 7.25
C GLN A 65 17.97 13.89 6.46
N ALA A 66 17.27 15.02 6.28
CA ALA A 66 16.03 15.10 5.52
C ALA A 66 16.25 14.77 4.03
N LEU A 67 17.32 15.28 3.42
CA LEU A 67 17.71 14.96 2.05
C LEU A 67 18.04 13.47 1.87
N ALA A 68 18.79 12.88 2.81
CA ALA A 68 19.10 11.45 2.80
C ALA A 68 17.83 10.59 2.86
N SER A 69 16.85 10.97 3.69
CA SER A 69 15.56 10.26 3.75
C SER A 69 14.72 10.41 2.47
N SER A 70 14.85 11.54 1.76
CA SER A 70 14.10 11.80 0.52
C SER A 70 14.65 11.05 -0.69
N GLN A 71 15.91 10.60 -0.64
CA GLN A 71 16.54 9.88 -1.75
C GLN A 71 15.85 8.53 -2.04
N LEU A 72 15.44 7.81 -0.99
CA LEU A 72 14.71 6.54 -1.12
C LEU A 72 13.35 6.74 -1.82
N ALA A 73 12.68 7.85 -1.54
CA ALA A 73 11.40 8.19 -2.16
C ALA A 73 11.56 8.48 -3.65
N VAL A 74 12.62 9.20 -4.05
CA VAL A 74 12.89 9.51 -5.47
C VAL A 74 13.21 8.26 -6.27
N GLU A 75 14.01 7.34 -5.72
CA GLU A 75 14.36 6.08 -6.38
C GLU A 75 13.13 5.18 -6.60
N THR A 76 12.23 5.14 -5.63
CA THR A 76 10.96 4.41 -5.73
C THR A 76 10.05 5.02 -6.80
N VAL A 77 9.95 6.35 -6.84
CA VAL A 77 9.18 7.07 -7.86
C VAL A 77 9.72 6.81 -9.27
N ALA A 78 11.04 6.82 -9.47
CA ALA A 78 11.65 6.48 -10.75
C ALA A 78 11.35 5.04 -11.16
N THR A 79 11.43 4.09 -10.22
CA THR A 79 11.09 2.68 -10.45
C THR A 79 9.64 2.51 -10.89
N VAL A 80 8.69 3.21 -10.25
CA VAL A 80 7.28 3.17 -10.64
C VAL A 80 7.07 3.78 -12.03
N ARG A 81 7.73 4.91 -12.35
CA ARG A 81 7.69 5.52 -13.68
C ARG A 81 8.15 4.53 -14.75
N ASP A 82 9.25 3.81 -14.49
CA ASP A 82 9.82 2.87 -15.45
C ASP A 82 8.89 1.67 -15.70
N ARG A 83 8.25 1.13 -14.65
CA ARG A 83 7.25 0.06 -14.80
C ARG A 83 6.00 0.49 -15.56
N VAL A 84 5.57 1.74 -15.38
CA VAL A 84 4.43 2.30 -16.14
C VAL A 84 4.79 2.43 -17.61
N VAL A 85 6.01 2.87 -17.93
CA VAL A 85 6.50 2.96 -19.31
C VAL A 85 6.61 1.59 -19.96
N GLU A 86 7.14 0.60 -19.24
CA GLU A 86 7.29 -0.78 -19.72
C GLU A 86 5.93 -1.43 -20.03
N ALA A 87 4.95 -1.28 -19.13
CA ALA A 87 3.58 -1.75 -19.34
C ALA A 87 2.90 -1.07 -20.55
N TYR A 88 3.13 0.24 -20.75
CA TYR A 88 2.62 0.96 -21.93
C TYR A 88 3.25 0.43 -23.23
N GLN A 89 4.55 0.15 -23.22
CA GLN A 89 5.25 -0.41 -24.36
C GLN A 89 4.81 -1.86 -24.64
N GLU A 90 4.48 -2.65 -23.62
CA GLU A 90 4.00 -4.02 -23.78
C GLU A 90 2.61 -4.06 -24.44
N ILE A 91 1.69 -3.15 -24.04
CA ILE A 91 0.37 -3.01 -24.67
C ILE A 91 0.49 -2.62 -26.15
N LEU A 92 1.41 -1.72 -26.48
CA LEU A 92 1.65 -1.30 -27.88
C LEU A 92 2.39 -2.35 -28.72
N ARG A 93 3.08 -3.29 -28.09
CA ARG A 93 3.81 -4.39 -28.74
C ARG A 93 2.97 -5.65 -28.94
N MET A 94 1.79 -5.74 -28.32
CA MET A 94 0.82 -6.76 -28.70
C MET A 94 0.29 -6.45 -30.10
N PRO A 95 0.58 -7.28 -31.12
CA PRO A 95 -0.13 -7.17 -32.38
C PRO A 95 -1.61 -7.51 -32.12
N VAL A 96 -2.51 -6.68 -32.67
CA VAL A 96 -3.93 -7.02 -32.81
C VAL A 96 -4.14 -8.25 -33.67
#